data_AF-A0A926HA85-F1
#
_entry.id   AF-A0A926HA85-F1
#
_cell.length_a   1.000
_cell.length_b   1.000
_cell.length_c   1.000
_cell.angle_alpha   90.00
_cell.angle_beta   90.00
_cell.angle_gamma   90.00
#
_symmetry.space_group_name_H-M   'P 1'
#
loop_
_entity.id
_entity.type
_entity.pdbx_description
1 polymer ?
#
loop_
_entity_poly.entity_id
_entity_poly.type
_entity_poly.pdbx_seq_one_letter_code
_entity_poly.pdbx_strand_id
1 'polypeptide(L)'
;MPTFCTSCGEQLPPNDPRFCIVCGAAVRRASVTSAGARLLEPVQATAAVTGATVRLANARVEQAVVGGTVRLGTSTAVPPGLWMLDTPPGADRVLAVYAPLRAIVGGWSATTSDGWQKTAATPQDGSTLFNFETVREWFPSHGHGQGLRLRVRIRASSGAEEGRTRRGFTYRVGTDAPMEVLDAHWVDAEGRRCTMPLPDIQLMAPPRVPRVSDYDEAIGWLPPNNAEIWSLAGKIHGQFLLLNAAQQRTPVGRGLLLEQLALSVQVLRFAGFSSNQLYRVLIHNPLVVAIGQWARLQRSMRAEAAKLGLDLGTDAAIEWWLDQQGYDGALFERGAYPDSAARTVVAFRRSQIAAIQA
;
A
#
# COMPACT_ATOMS: atom_id res chain seq x y z
N MET A 1 -9.97 -15.48 31.35
CA MET A 1 -9.48 -14.85 30.11
C MET A 1 -9.28 -13.37 30.38
N PRO A 2 -8.24 -12.71 29.84
CA PRO A 2 -8.05 -11.28 30.09
C PRO A 2 -9.23 -10.50 29.53
N THR A 3 -9.88 -9.69 30.36
CA THR A 3 -11.01 -8.83 29.98
C THR A 3 -10.55 -7.56 29.26
N PHE A 4 -9.27 -7.22 29.40
CA PHE A 4 -8.64 -6.04 28.81
C PHE A 4 -7.37 -6.45 28.06
N CYS A 5 -7.05 -5.70 27.00
CA CYS A 5 -5.85 -5.92 26.21
C CYS A 5 -4.60 -5.60 27.03
N THR A 6 -3.68 -6.55 27.14
CA THR A 6 -2.42 -6.37 27.89
C THR A 6 -1.45 -5.37 27.24
N SER A 7 -1.72 -4.94 26.00
CA SER A 7 -0.88 -3.99 25.27
C SER A 7 -1.41 -2.55 25.32
N CYS A 8 -2.73 -2.34 25.35
CA CYS A 8 -3.31 -0.99 25.29
C CYS A 8 -4.33 -0.69 26.38
N GLY A 9 -4.68 -1.67 27.22
CA GLY A 9 -5.64 -1.51 28.32
C GLY A 9 -7.12 -1.53 27.90
N GLU A 10 -7.42 -1.59 26.60
CA GLU A 10 -8.80 -1.54 26.08
C GLU A 10 -9.59 -2.81 26.39
N GLN A 11 -10.90 -2.68 26.64
CA GLN A 11 -11.75 -3.83 26.93
C GLN A 11 -11.87 -4.75 25.70
N LEU A 12 -11.64 -6.04 25.91
CA LEU A 12 -11.70 -7.04 24.84
C LEU A 12 -13.17 -7.45 24.61
N PRO A 13 -13.61 -7.55 23.33
CA PRO A 13 -14.97 -7.95 23.02
C PRO A 13 -15.26 -9.38 23.52
N PRO A 14 -16.51 -9.70 23.88
CA PRO A 14 -16.88 -11.06 24.28
C PRO A 14 -16.65 -12.06 23.14
N ASN A 15 -16.49 -13.34 23.47
CA ASN A 15 -16.24 -14.47 22.55
C ASN A 15 -14.79 -14.70 22.10
N ASP A 16 -13.86 -14.71 23.04
CA ASP A 16 -12.47 -15.21 22.86
C ASP A 16 -11.72 -14.55 21.68
N PRO A 17 -11.57 -13.20 21.72
CA PRO A 17 -10.97 -12.46 20.64
C PRO A 17 -9.49 -12.82 20.52
N ARG A 18 -9.07 -13.21 19.32
CA ARG A 18 -7.67 -13.56 19.04
C ARG A 18 -6.75 -12.33 19.02
N PHE A 19 -7.32 -11.15 18.77
CA PHE A 19 -6.63 -9.87 18.68
C PHE A 19 -7.47 -8.75 19.29
N CYS A 20 -6.82 -7.73 19.84
CA CYS A 20 -7.49 -6.49 20.24
C CYS A 20 -7.90 -5.70 18.99
N ILE A 21 -9.18 -5.35 18.86
CA ILE A 21 -9.68 -4.59 17.70
C ILE A 21 -9.12 -3.16 17.62
N VAL A 22 -8.69 -2.61 18.75
CA VAL A 22 -8.19 -1.23 18.83
C VAL A 22 -6.70 -1.14 18.51
N CYS A 23 -5.86 -2.02 19.07
CA CYS A 23 -4.41 -1.95 18.86
C CYS A 23 -3.81 -3.11 18.04
N GLY A 24 -4.62 -4.10 17.65
CA GLY A 24 -4.17 -5.26 16.86
C GLY A 24 -3.33 -6.29 17.64
N ALA A 25 -3.05 -6.07 18.94
CA ALA A 25 -2.22 -6.98 19.72
C ALA A 25 -2.90 -8.34 19.92
N ALA A 26 -2.14 -9.43 19.74
CA ALA A 26 -2.62 -10.79 19.94
C ALA A 26 -2.95 -11.06 21.43
N VAL A 27 -4.12 -11.61 21.69
CA VAL A 27 -4.53 -12.05 23.02
C VAL A 27 -3.99 -13.48 23.19
N ARG A 28 -2.78 -13.61 23.76
CA ARG A 28 -2.06 -14.90 23.86
C ARG A 28 -2.93 -15.98 24.51
N ARG A 29 -3.14 -17.11 23.81
CA ARG A 29 -3.59 -18.37 24.43
C ARG A 29 -2.38 -19.10 24.99
N ALA A 30 -2.37 -19.31 26.30
CA ALA A 30 -1.44 -20.25 26.92
C ALA A 30 -1.94 -21.67 26.67
N SER A 31 -1.22 -22.47 25.88
CA SER A 31 -1.40 -23.92 25.86
C SER A 31 -0.16 -24.62 26.41
N VAL A 32 -0.30 -25.05 27.66
CA VAL A 32 0.23 -26.24 28.34
C VAL A 32 1.23 -27.10 27.56
N THR A 33 2.45 -27.23 28.09
CA THR A 33 3.02 -28.53 28.52
C THR A 33 4.11 -28.32 29.57
N SER A 34 4.15 -29.28 30.49
CA SER A 34 4.80 -29.31 31.80
C SER A 34 6.19 -29.94 31.80
N ALA A 35 6.91 -29.67 32.90
CA ALA A 35 8.04 -30.40 33.50
C ALA A 35 9.47 -29.95 33.13
N GLY A 36 10.18 -29.45 34.15
CA GLY A 36 11.64 -29.27 34.13
C GLY A 36 12.11 -27.98 34.82
N ALA A 37 12.12 -27.97 36.16
CA ALA A 37 12.62 -26.86 36.95
C ALA A 37 14.15 -26.65 36.77
N ARG A 38 14.55 -25.41 36.47
CA ARG A 38 15.71 -24.73 37.08
C ARG A 38 15.56 -23.21 36.93
N LEU A 39 15.74 -22.54 38.05
CA LEU A 39 15.65 -21.10 38.23
C LEU A 39 16.88 -20.39 37.64
N LEU A 40 16.60 -19.20 37.09
CA LEU A 40 17.46 -18.02 36.89
C LEU A 40 18.40 -17.99 35.69
N GLU A 41 17.93 -17.30 34.63
CA GLU A 41 18.57 -16.12 34.01
C GLU A 41 17.52 -15.40 33.12
N PRO A 42 17.47 -14.05 33.04
CA PRO A 42 16.51 -13.34 32.20
C PRO A 42 16.94 -13.46 30.73
N VAL A 43 16.58 -14.57 30.10
CA VAL A 43 16.79 -14.78 28.67
C VAL A 43 15.67 -14.10 27.88
N GLN A 44 16.07 -13.02 27.22
CA GLN A 44 15.54 -12.40 26.01
C GLN A 44 14.14 -12.86 25.56
N ALA A 45 13.22 -11.89 25.59
CA ALA A 45 11.91 -11.98 24.97
C ALA A 45 12.02 -12.44 23.52
N THR A 46 11.59 -13.68 23.27
CA THR A 46 11.35 -14.20 21.92
C THR A 46 10.10 -13.52 21.35
N ALA A 47 10.36 -12.64 20.38
CA ALA A 47 9.38 -11.88 19.63
C ALA A 47 8.55 -12.78 18.70
N ALA A 48 7.23 -12.56 18.66
CA ALA A 48 6.33 -13.21 17.72
C ALA A 48 5.96 -12.24 16.58
N VAL A 49 6.57 -12.50 15.42
CA VAL A 49 6.10 -12.38 14.04
C VAL A 49 4.97 -11.36 13.78
N THR A 50 5.38 -10.12 13.58
CA THR A 50 4.75 -9.15 12.68
C THR A 50 5.70 -8.93 11.50
N GLY A 51 5.23 -8.42 10.36
CA GLY A 51 6.07 -8.18 9.18
C GLY A 51 7.40 -7.49 9.55
N ALA A 52 8.50 -7.95 8.96
CA ALA A 52 9.82 -7.77 9.56
C ALA A 52 10.23 -6.30 9.73
N THR A 53 10.52 -5.96 10.98
CA THR A 53 11.17 -4.72 11.41
C THR A 53 12.64 -4.78 11.01
N VAL A 54 13.09 -3.89 10.13
CA VAL A 54 14.51 -3.77 9.79
C VAL A 54 15.19 -2.89 10.82
N ARG A 55 16.00 -3.49 11.70
CA ARG A 55 16.91 -2.77 12.60
C ARG A 55 18.07 -2.17 11.81
N LEU A 56 18.20 -0.84 11.82
CA LEU A 56 19.37 -0.12 11.32
C LEU A 56 20.40 0.02 12.44
N ALA A 57 21.61 -0.51 12.24
CA ALA A 57 22.59 -0.71 13.31
C ALA A 57 23.31 0.56 13.81
N ASN A 58 23.04 1.76 13.27
CA ASN A 58 23.81 2.98 13.59
C ASN A 58 23.00 4.17 14.10
N ALA A 59 21.75 3.97 14.50
CA ALA A 59 21.03 4.92 15.36
C ALA A 59 20.76 4.20 16.68
N ARG A 60 21.12 4.80 17.82
CA ARG A 60 20.97 4.17 19.15
C ARG A 60 19.51 4.05 19.62
N VAL A 61 18.55 3.84 18.70
CA VAL A 61 17.11 3.72 18.94
C VAL A 61 16.49 2.71 17.96
N GLU A 62 15.45 1.99 18.40
CA GLU A 62 14.67 1.06 17.59
C GLU A 62 14.00 1.76 16.39
N GLN A 63 14.31 1.33 15.16
CA GLN A 63 13.75 1.89 13.93
C GLN A 63 12.89 0.86 13.20
N ALA A 64 11.79 1.32 12.59
CA ALA A 64 10.83 0.49 11.87
C ALA A 64 10.74 0.94 10.39
N VAL A 65 11.05 0.04 9.47
CA VAL A 65 10.68 0.20 8.06
C VAL A 65 9.25 -0.30 7.91
N VAL A 66 8.31 0.62 7.71
CA VAL A 66 6.89 0.27 7.61
C VAL A 66 6.36 0.62 6.23
N GLY A 67 5.82 -0.40 5.55
CA GLY A 67 5.00 -0.20 4.36
C GLY A 67 3.61 0.28 4.76
N GLY A 68 3.15 1.37 4.14
CA GLY A 68 1.83 1.97 4.39
C GLY A 68 1.94 3.44 4.77
N THR A 69 1.31 4.35 4.01
CA THR A 69 0.96 5.69 4.50
C THR A 69 -0.24 5.53 5.40
N VAL A 70 0.03 5.20 6.64
CA VAL A 70 -0.71 5.79 7.72
C VAL A 70 0.36 6.18 8.71
N ARG A 71 0.38 7.45 9.09
CA ARG A 71 1.09 7.94 10.27
C ARG A 71 0.94 6.86 11.35
N LEU A 72 1.98 6.07 11.59
CA LEU A 72 1.91 5.07 12.65
C LEU A 72 1.71 5.88 13.91
N GLY A 73 0.71 5.56 14.72
CA GLY A 73 0.53 6.22 16.01
C GLY A 73 1.79 6.19 16.90
N THR A 74 2.76 5.32 16.57
CA THR A 74 4.05 5.17 17.24
C THR A 74 5.25 5.79 16.51
N SER A 75 5.14 6.19 15.22
CA SER A 75 6.25 6.85 14.52
C SER A 75 6.11 8.36 14.68
N THR A 76 7.13 8.97 15.27
CA THR A 76 7.27 10.43 15.38
C THR A 76 7.83 11.06 14.11
N ALA A 77 8.13 10.26 13.08
CA ALA A 77 8.72 10.75 11.85
C ALA A 77 7.72 11.57 11.04
N VAL A 78 8.13 12.76 10.61
CA VAL A 78 7.30 13.67 9.83
C VAL A 78 7.45 13.36 8.35
N PRO A 79 6.36 12.97 7.64
CA PRO A 79 6.41 12.74 6.19
C PRO A 79 6.66 14.02 5.40
N PRO A 80 7.13 13.90 4.14
CA PRO A 80 7.21 15.04 3.24
C PRO A 80 5.84 15.68 3.06
N GLY A 81 5.80 17.00 2.95
CA GLY A 81 4.58 17.79 2.76
C GLY A 81 3.71 17.92 4.01
N LEU A 82 4.10 17.37 5.17
CA LEU A 82 3.31 17.41 6.41
C LEU A 82 3.93 18.21 7.56
N TRP A 83 5.07 18.87 7.33
CA TRP A 83 5.61 19.84 8.28
C TRP A 83 4.95 21.20 8.08
N MET A 84 4.26 21.70 9.11
CA MET A 84 3.45 22.92 9.06
C MET A 84 4.02 24.05 9.96
N LEU A 85 5.29 23.97 10.36
CA LEU A 85 5.95 25.05 11.09
C LEU A 85 6.81 25.86 10.15
N ASP A 86 6.83 27.19 10.33
CA ASP A 86 7.69 28.07 9.54
C ASP A 86 9.17 27.77 9.75
N THR A 87 9.55 27.44 10.98
CA THR A 87 10.90 27.00 11.30
C THR A 87 11.16 25.62 10.70
N PRO A 88 12.30 25.38 10.03
CA PRO A 88 12.63 24.05 9.53
C PRO A 88 12.88 23.06 10.67
N PRO A 89 12.72 21.75 10.43
CA PRO A 89 12.99 20.70 11.41
C PRO A 89 14.46 20.75 11.90
N GLY A 90 14.63 20.77 13.22
CA GLY A 90 15.93 20.68 13.87
C GLY A 90 16.40 19.24 14.11
N ALA A 91 17.54 19.08 14.77
CA ALA A 91 18.14 17.78 15.10
C ALA A 91 17.30 16.93 16.07
N ASP A 92 16.33 17.53 16.76
CA ASP A 92 15.38 16.85 17.66
C ASP A 92 14.24 16.15 16.92
N ARG A 93 14.17 16.30 15.59
CA ARG A 93 13.09 15.77 14.76
C ARG A 93 13.54 14.56 13.97
N VAL A 94 12.58 13.68 13.70
CA VAL A 94 12.73 12.56 12.79
C VAL A 94 11.94 12.90 11.52
N LEU A 95 12.57 12.76 10.35
CA LEU A 95 11.94 12.97 9.05
C LEU A 95 11.82 11.65 8.30
N ALA A 96 10.64 11.39 7.74
CA ALA A 96 10.41 10.20 6.94
C ALA A 96 10.78 10.45 5.47
N VAL A 97 11.66 9.62 4.91
CA VAL A 97 12.05 9.68 3.50
C VAL A 97 11.59 8.41 2.80
N TYR A 98 10.72 8.55 1.80
CA TYR A 98 10.20 7.41 1.05
C TYR A 98 11.20 6.96 -0.01
N ALA A 99 11.74 5.75 0.18
CA ALA A 99 12.53 5.09 -0.85
C ALA A 99 11.61 4.67 -2.02
N PRO A 100 12.02 4.83 -3.28
CA PRO A 100 11.18 4.50 -4.43
C PRO A 100 11.14 2.98 -4.63
N LEU A 101 10.16 2.36 -4.01
CA LEU A 101 9.99 0.91 -3.96
C LEU A 101 8.58 0.52 -4.37
N ARG A 102 8.46 -0.62 -5.04
CA ARG A 102 7.19 -1.23 -5.43
C ARG A 102 6.90 -2.45 -4.56
N ALA A 103 5.69 -2.53 -4.01
CA ALA A 103 5.28 -3.70 -3.24
C ALA A 103 5.16 -4.95 -4.14
N ILE A 104 5.73 -6.06 -3.68
CA ILE A 104 5.58 -7.40 -4.27
C ILE A 104 5.23 -8.42 -3.17
N VAL A 105 4.94 -9.67 -3.58
CA VAL A 105 4.75 -10.75 -2.61
C VAL A 105 6.06 -10.98 -1.85
N GLY A 106 6.02 -10.91 -0.52
CA GLY A 106 7.17 -11.20 0.35
C GLY A 106 8.22 -10.08 0.46
N GLY A 107 7.97 -8.88 -0.10
CA GLY A 107 8.91 -7.77 0.02
C GLY A 107 8.63 -6.61 -0.92
N TRP A 108 9.71 -5.98 -1.37
CA TRP A 108 9.69 -4.82 -2.26
C TRP A 108 10.57 -5.06 -3.47
N SER A 109 10.30 -4.40 -4.58
CA SER A 109 11.18 -4.38 -5.73
C SER A 109 11.47 -2.95 -6.15
N ALA A 110 12.62 -2.75 -6.77
CA ALA A 110 13.03 -1.47 -7.30
C ALA A 110 13.81 -1.66 -8.59
N THR A 111 13.67 -0.70 -9.49
CA THR A 111 14.29 -0.74 -10.81
C THR A 111 14.93 0.60 -11.16
N THR A 112 15.74 0.58 -12.21
CA THR A 112 16.29 1.82 -12.78
C THR A 112 15.21 2.78 -13.29
N SER A 113 14.05 2.27 -13.71
CA SER A 113 12.88 3.11 -14.04
C SER A 113 12.23 3.77 -12.82
N ASP A 114 12.48 3.27 -11.60
CA ASP A 114 12.02 3.88 -10.35
C ASP A 114 13.04 4.91 -9.81
N GLY A 115 14.06 5.25 -10.61
CA GLY A 115 15.07 6.26 -10.26
C GLY A 115 16.25 5.73 -9.45
N TRP A 116 16.41 4.40 -9.36
CA TRP A 116 17.63 3.79 -8.84
C TRP A 116 18.73 3.73 -9.90
N GLN A 117 19.97 3.89 -9.48
CA GLN A 117 21.15 3.75 -10.34
C GLN A 117 22.01 2.62 -9.80
N LYS A 118 22.31 1.64 -10.65
CA LYS A 118 23.24 0.57 -10.29
C LYS A 118 24.66 1.16 -10.23
N THR A 119 25.32 1.01 -9.09
CA THR A 119 26.71 1.46 -8.87
C THR A 119 27.66 0.27 -8.82
N ALA A 120 28.88 0.50 -8.33
CA ALA A 120 29.92 -0.52 -8.23
C ALA A 120 29.44 -1.74 -7.42
N ALA A 121 29.88 -2.92 -7.83
CA ALA A 121 29.68 -4.15 -7.07
C ALA A 121 30.82 -4.32 -6.06
N THR A 122 30.49 -4.80 -4.87
CA THR A 122 31.47 -5.05 -3.81
C THR A 122 31.58 -6.56 -3.57
N PRO A 123 32.78 -7.13 -3.50
CA PRO A 123 32.95 -8.52 -3.04
C PRO A 123 32.56 -8.63 -1.56
N GLN A 124 31.79 -9.65 -1.20
CA GLN A 124 31.43 -9.97 0.18
C GLN A 124 31.39 -11.50 0.37
N ASP A 125 32.25 -12.04 1.24
CA ASP A 125 32.26 -13.43 1.71
C ASP A 125 32.00 -14.49 0.61
N GLY A 126 32.80 -14.45 -0.46
CA GLY A 126 32.69 -15.40 -1.59
C GLY A 126 31.52 -15.12 -2.55
N SER A 127 30.78 -14.03 -2.32
CA SER A 127 29.70 -13.55 -3.19
C SER A 127 29.98 -12.12 -3.70
N THR A 128 29.17 -11.66 -4.65
CA THR A 128 29.21 -10.29 -5.15
C THR A 128 27.93 -9.57 -4.74
N LEU A 129 28.05 -8.47 -4.01
CA LEU A 129 26.95 -7.55 -3.78
C LEU A 129 26.91 -6.50 -4.88
N PHE A 130 25.72 -6.25 -5.42
CA PHE A 130 25.47 -5.13 -6.30
C PHE A 130 24.81 -4.00 -5.51
N ASN A 131 25.37 -2.80 -5.62
CA ASN A 131 24.85 -1.61 -4.96
C ASN A 131 23.95 -0.82 -5.93
N PHE A 132 22.91 -0.22 -5.36
CA PHE A 132 21.98 0.66 -6.04
C PHE A 132 21.84 1.94 -5.24
N GLU A 133 21.92 3.09 -5.89
CA GLU A 133 21.81 4.39 -5.24
C GLU A 133 20.65 5.21 -5.81
N THR A 134 20.01 6.01 -4.98
CA THR A 134 19.01 6.99 -5.42
C THR A 134 19.05 8.23 -4.54
N VAL A 135 18.56 9.36 -5.06
CA VAL A 135 18.45 10.61 -4.33
C VAL A 135 16.98 10.91 -4.10
N ARG A 136 16.61 11.22 -2.86
CA ARG A 136 15.25 11.59 -2.47
C ARG A 136 15.26 12.89 -1.69
N GLU A 137 14.16 13.62 -1.77
CA GLU A 137 13.99 14.88 -1.07
C GLU A 137 12.83 14.76 -0.09
N TRP A 138 13.07 15.19 1.14
CA TRP A 138 12.01 15.57 2.07
C TRP A 138 11.79 17.07 1.97
N PHE A 139 10.54 17.49 2.11
CA PHE A 139 10.15 18.89 2.01
C PHE A 139 8.99 19.20 2.95
N PRO A 140 8.82 20.46 3.40
CA PRO A 140 7.72 20.86 4.26
C PRO A 140 6.41 21.04 3.49
N SER A 141 5.32 21.31 4.20
CA SER A 141 4.07 21.75 3.57
C SER A 141 4.29 23.05 2.80
N HIS A 142 3.48 23.30 1.78
CA HIS A 142 3.59 24.53 0.98
C HIS A 142 3.57 25.78 1.88
N GLY A 143 4.55 26.68 1.69
CA GLY A 143 4.69 27.93 2.45
C GLY A 143 5.40 27.79 3.81
N HIS A 144 5.81 26.60 4.23
CA HIS A 144 6.41 26.34 5.55
C HIS A 144 7.89 25.94 5.45
N GLY A 145 8.57 25.77 6.60
CA GLY A 145 9.95 25.31 6.70
C GLY A 145 10.96 26.16 5.93
N GLN A 146 10.65 27.45 5.71
CA GLN A 146 11.44 28.41 4.92
C GLN A 146 11.77 27.95 3.49
N GLY A 147 10.97 27.02 2.93
CA GLY A 147 11.24 26.45 1.60
C GLY A 147 12.46 25.54 1.54
N LEU A 148 13.05 25.17 2.69
CA LEU A 148 14.18 24.25 2.76
C LEU A 148 13.74 22.82 2.50
N ARG A 149 14.58 22.06 1.80
CA ARG A 149 14.37 20.65 1.50
C ARG A 149 15.56 19.86 1.98
N LEU A 150 15.33 18.70 2.56
CA LEU A 150 16.41 17.79 2.94
C LEU A 150 16.64 16.82 1.80
N ARG A 151 17.80 16.93 1.14
CA ARG A 151 18.23 16.01 0.09
C ARG A 151 19.00 14.87 0.72
N VAL A 152 18.57 13.64 0.44
CA VAL A 152 19.09 12.40 1.03
C VAL A 152 19.48 11.44 -0.08
N ARG A 153 20.72 10.95 -0.04
CA ARG A 153 21.20 9.89 -0.92
C ARG A 153 21.13 8.55 -0.18
N ILE A 154 20.44 7.60 -0.80
CA ILE A 154 20.11 6.30 -0.23
C ILE A 154 20.83 5.21 -1.03
N ARG A 155 21.34 4.19 -0.35
CA ARG A 155 21.87 2.96 -0.95
C ARG A 155 21.04 1.74 -0.56
N ALA A 156 20.88 0.84 -1.50
CA ALA A 156 20.41 -0.53 -1.28
C ALA A 156 21.42 -1.52 -1.89
N SER A 157 21.50 -2.72 -1.31
CA SER A 157 22.40 -3.78 -1.76
C SER A 157 21.62 -5.04 -2.09
N SER A 158 22.04 -5.77 -3.13
CA SER A 158 21.40 -7.01 -3.57
C SER A 158 22.44 -8.07 -3.98
N GLY A 159 22.11 -9.35 -3.81
CA GLY A 159 22.99 -10.48 -4.11
C GLY A 159 23.31 -10.69 -5.61
N ALA A 160 24.32 -11.52 -5.86
CA ALA A 160 25.02 -11.62 -7.14
C ALA A 160 24.16 -12.03 -8.35
N GLU A 161 23.22 -12.98 -8.20
CA GLU A 161 22.40 -13.44 -9.33
C GLU A 161 21.39 -12.38 -9.80
N GLU A 162 20.78 -11.67 -8.85
CA GLU A 162 19.75 -10.69 -9.15
C GLU A 162 20.35 -9.41 -9.73
N GLY A 163 21.41 -8.89 -9.10
CA GLY A 163 22.07 -7.67 -9.56
C GLY A 163 22.80 -7.84 -10.90
N ARG A 164 23.24 -9.05 -11.27
CA ARG A 164 23.92 -9.31 -12.57
C ARG A 164 22.95 -9.31 -13.74
N THR A 165 21.73 -9.81 -13.56
CA THR A 165 20.77 -10.06 -14.65
C THR A 165 19.66 -9.02 -14.76
N ARG A 166 19.31 -8.33 -13.66
CA ARG A 166 18.19 -7.37 -13.63
C ARG A 166 18.67 -5.91 -13.63
N ARG A 167 17.89 -5.05 -14.29
CA ARG A 167 17.97 -3.57 -14.17
C ARG A 167 17.33 -3.07 -12.86
N GLY A 168 17.54 -3.79 -11.76
CA GLY A 168 16.86 -3.59 -10.49
C GLY A 168 17.20 -4.64 -9.44
N PHE A 169 16.53 -4.57 -8.30
CA PHE A 169 16.69 -5.50 -7.18
C PHE A 169 15.35 -5.80 -6.51
N THR A 170 15.29 -6.95 -5.84
CA THR A 170 14.25 -7.26 -4.87
C THR A 170 14.83 -7.05 -3.48
N TYR A 171 14.04 -6.44 -2.60
CA TYR A 171 14.32 -6.26 -1.19
C TYR A 171 13.37 -7.14 -0.37
N ARG A 172 13.89 -8.23 0.16
CA ARG A 172 13.21 -9.20 1.01
C ARG A 172 13.49 -8.87 2.47
N VAL A 173 12.41 -8.65 3.19
CA VAL A 173 12.47 -8.22 4.58
C VAL A 173 13.04 -9.35 5.44
N GLY A 174 14.10 -9.08 6.19
CA GLY A 174 14.79 -10.05 7.05
C GLY A 174 15.84 -10.92 6.35
N THR A 175 15.97 -10.83 5.02
CA THR A 175 17.02 -11.53 4.25
C THR A 175 18.06 -10.57 3.71
N ASP A 176 17.62 -9.43 3.16
CA ASP A 176 18.51 -8.45 2.57
C ASP A 176 19.01 -7.44 3.60
N ALA A 177 20.24 -6.97 3.39
CA ALA A 177 20.88 -5.95 4.23
C ALA A 177 20.06 -4.65 4.23
N PRO A 178 19.96 -3.94 5.37
CA PRO A 178 19.25 -2.67 5.44
C PRO A 178 19.70 -1.66 4.38
N MET A 179 18.78 -0.77 3.98
CA MET A 179 19.14 0.40 3.18
C MET A 179 19.91 1.43 4.03
N GLU A 180 20.85 2.13 3.41
CA GLU A 180 21.75 3.06 4.08
C GLU A 180 21.55 4.49 3.59
N VAL A 181 21.70 5.47 4.48
CA VAL A 181 21.83 6.88 4.10
C VAL A 181 23.31 7.18 3.90
N LEU A 182 23.70 7.50 2.67
CA LEU A 182 25.08 7.80 2.30
C LEU A 182 25.46 9.27 2.51
N ASP A 183 24.51 10.16 2.28
CA ASP A 183 24.68 11.61 2.41
C ASP A 183 23.33 12.25 2.67
N ALA A 184 23.32 13.30 3.49
CA ALA A 184 22.15 14.11 3.73
C ALA A 184 22.54 15.56 3.94
N HIS A 185 21.85 16.47 3.27
CA HIS A 185 22.09 17.91 3.41
C HIS A 185 20.85 18.72 3.07
N TRP A 186 20.72 19.87 3.72
CA TRP A 186 19.68 20.85 3.41
C TRP A 186 19.99 21.57 2.10
N VAL A 187 18.95 21.84 1.32
CA VAL A 187 19.00 22.68 0.12
C VAL A 187 17.89 23.73 0.16
N ASP A 188 18.16 24.90 -0.40
CA ASP A 188 17.17 25.98 -0.55
C ASP A 188 16.28 25.81 -1.79
N ALA A 189 15.44 26.82 -2.06
CA ALA A 189 14.57 26.86 -3.23
C ALA A 189 15.38 26.84 -4.54
N GLU A 190 16.57 27.46 -4.55
CA GLU A 190 17.49 27.47 -5.69
C GLU A 190 18.32 26.18 -5.81
N GLY A 191 18.19 25.25 -4.84
CA GLY A 191 18.91 23.98 -4.81
C GLY A 191 20.35 24.09 -4.30
N ARG A 192 20.73 25.21 -3.70
CA ARG A 192 22.05 25.41 -3.08
C ARG A 192 22.07 24.76 -1.71
N ARG A 193 23.22 24.16 -1.37
CA ARG A 193 23.42 23.51 -0.07
C ARG A 193 23.44 24.55 1.06
N CYS A 194 22.70 24.26 2.12
CA CYS A 194 22.65 25.08 3.32
C CYS A 194 23.30 24.35 4.50
N THR A 195 23.91 25.12 5.41
CA THR A 195 24.47 24.60 6.65
C THR A 195 23.43 24.76 7.76
N MET A 196 22.77 23.66 8.11
CA MET A 196 21.87 23.59 9.26
C MET A 196 22.02 22.23 9.97
N PRO A 197 21.60 22.13 11.25
CA PRO A 197 21.52 20.86 11.94
C PRO A 197 20.69 19.86 11.14
N LEU A 198 21.19 18.62 11.03
CA LEU A 198 20.46 17.55 10.37
C LEU A 198 19.51 16.88 11.36
N PRO A 199 18.24 16.66 10.97
CA PRO A 199 17.31 15.81 11.72
C PRO A 199 17.71 14.34 11.55
N ASP A 200 17.15 13.49 12.41
CA ASP A 200 17.18 12.04 12.19
C ASP A 200 16.38 11.69 10.93
N ILE A 201 16.87 10.72 10.16
CA ILE A 201 16.24 10.28 8.91
C ILE A 201 15.74 8.86 9.08
N GLN A 202 14.43 8.67 8.87
CA GLN A 202 13.80 7.37 8.81
C GLN A 202 13.48 7.02 7.36
N LEU A 203 14.16 6.02 6.81
CA LEU A 203 13.82 5.48 5.49
C LEU A 203 12.55 4.64 5.58
N MET A 204 11.57 4.95 4.73
CA MET A 204 10.29 4.25 4.68
C MET A 204 10.04 3.70 3.29
N ALA A 205 9.40 2.54 3.21
CA ALA A 205 8.83 2.09 1.95
C ALA A 205 7.57 2.92 1.63
N PRO A 206 7.22 3.08 0.34
CA PRO A 206 5.96 3.71 -0.02
C PRO A 206 4.79 2.87 0.50
N PRO A 207 3.59 3.44 0.52
CA PRO A 207 2.39 2.75 0.95
C PRO A 207 2.20 1.47 0.15
N ARG A 208 2.08 0.32 0.83
CA ARG A 208 1.57 -0.85 0.16
C ARG A 208 0.10 -0.61 -0.09
N VAL A 209 -0.27 -0.62 -1.36
CA VAL A 209 -1.68 -0.61 -1.70
C VAL A 209 -2.21 -2.05 -1.76
N PRO A 210 -3.25 -2.39 -0.98
CA PRO A 210 -3.82 -3.74 -1.01
C PRO A 210 -4.36 -4.07 -2.41
N ARG A 211 -4.00 -5.25 -2.90
CA ARG A 211 -4.55 -5.82 -4.14
C ARG A 211 -5.78 -6.63 -3.82
N VAL A 212 -6.67 -6.83 -4.80
CA VAL A 212 -7.79 -7.78 -4.66
C VAL A 212 -7.27 -9.19 -4.32
N SER A 213 -6.11 -9.60 -4.83
CA SER A 213 -5.45 -10.87 -4.43
C SER A 213 -5.02 -10.94 -2.97
N ASP A 214 -4.98 -9.82 -2.26
CA ASP A 214 -4.70 -9.78 -0.83
C ASP A 214 -5.96 -10.07 0.00
N TYR A 215 -7.13 -10.11 -0.65
CA TYR A 215 -8.42 -10.44 -0.06
C TYR A 215 -8.91 -11.78 -0.63
N ASP A 216 -9.41 -12.64 0.25
CA ASP A 216 -10.06 -13.90 -0.15
C ASP A 216 -11.51 -13.62 -0.59
N GLU A 217 -11.63 -12.90 -1.70
CA GLU A 217 -12.91 -12.48 -2.29
C GLU A 217 -13.35 -13.49 -3.34
N ALA A 218 -14.21 -14.43 -2.94
CA ALA A 218 -14.87 -15.36 -3.85
C ALA A 218 -16.15 -14.76 -4.44
N ILE A 219 -16.43 -15.08 -5.72
CA ILE A 219 -17.73 -14.76 -6.32
C ILE A 219 -18.79 -15.64 -5.63
N GLY A 220 -19.71 -15.01 -4.92
CA GLY A 220 -20.84 -15.68 -4.28
C GLY A 220 -21.89 -16.11 -5.30
N TRP A 221 -22.74 -17.05 -4.90
CA TRP A 221 -23.90 -17.45 -5.69
C TRP A 221 -25.16 -17.12 -4.92
N LEU A 222 -26.06 -16.36 -5.54
CA LEU A 222 -27.31 -15.95 -4.90
C LEU A 222 -28.50 -16.18 -5.84
N PRO A 223 -29.65 -16.65 -5.33
CA PRO A 223 -30.90 -16.62 -6.06
C PRO A 223 -31.26 -15.19 -6.50
N PRO A 224 -32.03 -15.01 -7.60
CA PRO A 224 -32.29 -13.68 -8.18
C PRO A 224 -32.81 -12.64 -7.17
N ASN A 225 -33.82 -12.99 -6.36
CA ASN A 225 -34.40 -12.09 -5.37
C ASN A 225 -33.41 -11.73 -4.25
N ASN A 226 -32.62 -12.71 -3.80
CA ASN A 226 -31.62 -12.48 -2.76
C ASN A 226 -30.48 -11.61 -3.28
N ALA A 227 -30.04 -11.83 -4.53
CA ALA A 227 -29.01 -11.04 -5.18
C ALA A 227 -29.45 -9.57 -5.35
N GLU A 228 -30.73 -9.35 -5.66
CA GLU A 228 -31.31 -8.00 -5.74
C GLU A 228 -31.30 -7.32 -4.37
N ILE A 229 -31.94 -7.92 -3.35
CA ILE A 229 -32.01 -7.37 -1.98
C ILE A 229 -30.60 -7.11 -1.43
N TRP A 230 -29.69 -8.07 -1.61
CA TRP A 230 -28.29 -7.94 -1.19
C TRP A 230 -27.59 -6.75 -1.85
N SER A 231 -27.77 -6.55 -3.17
CA SER A 231 -27.15 -5.43 -3.89
C SER A 231 -27.67 -4.05 -3.49
N LEU A 232 -28.88 -3.98 -2.91
CA LEU A 232 -29.45 -2.72 -2.42
C LEU A 232 -28.73 -2.15 -1.20
N ALA A 233 -27.91 -2.95 -0.50
CA ALA A 233 -27.05 -2.44 0.57
C ALA A 233 -25.87 -1.59 0.05
N GLY A 234 -25.60 -1.62 -1.26
CA GLY A 234 -24.58 -0.83 -1.93
C GLY A 234 -25.13 0.43 -2.57
N LYS A 235 -24.27 1.18 -3.29
CA LYS A 235 -24.65 2.38 -4.05
C LYS A 235 -24.82 2.13 -5.55
N ILE A 236 -24.38 0.97 -6.04
CA ILE A 236 -24.46 0.60 -7.45
C ILE A 236 -25.53 -0.47 -7.62
N HIS A 237 -26.53 -0.14 -8.43
CA HIS A 237 -27.62 -1.05 -8.75
C HIS A 237 -27.66 -1.31 -10.25
N GLY A 238 -27.81 -2.58 -10.62
CA GLY A 238 -27.82 -3.01 -12.01
C GLY A 238 -27.48 -4.49 -12.13
N GLN A 239 -27.77 -5.07 -13.28
CA GLN A 239 -27.28 -6.39 -13.65
C GLN A 239 -26.11 -6.21 -14.61
N PHE A 240 -25.06 -6.99 -14.39
CA PHE A 240 -23.82 -6.85 -15.09
C PHE A 240 -23.36 -8.18 -15.71
N LEU A 241 -22.60 -8.07 -16.78
CA LEU A 241 -21.82 -9.16 -17.34
C LEU A 241 -20.39 -9.05 -16.84
N LEU A 242 -19.84 -10.14 -16.34
CA LEU A 242 -18.42 -10.23 -16.01
C LEU A 242 -17.64 -10.51 -17.30
N LEU A 243 -16.74 -9.60 -17.69
CA LEU A 243 -15.96 -9.76 -18.92
C LEU A 243 -14.87 -10.82 -18.79
N ASN A 244 -14.32 -10.99 -17.59
CA ASN A 244 -13.33 -12.02 -17.28
C ASN A 244 -13.35 -12.34 -15.78
N ALA A 245 -13.26 -13.63 -15.45
CA ALA A 245 -13.21 -14.12 -14.08
C ALA A 245 -11.84 -13.91 -13.40
N ALA A 246 -10.79 -13.66 -14.18
CA ALA A 246 -9.47 -13.30 -13.66
C ALA A 246 -9.32 -11.78 -13.55
N GLN A 247 -8.58 -11.33 -12.53
CA GLN A 247 -8.26 -9.91 -12.36
C GLN A 247 -7.48 -9.37 -13.55
N GLN A 248 -7.90 -8.20 -14.03
CA GLN A 248 -7.29 -7.52 -15.15
C GLN A 248 -6.67 -6.20 -14.70
N ARG A 249 -5.72 -5.70 -15.49
CA ARG A 249 -5.24 -4.32 -15.35
C ARG A 249 -6.32 -3.41 -15.91
N THR A 250 -6.85 -2.53 -15.06
CA THR A 250 -7.86 -1.53 -15.41
C THR A 250 -7.31 -0.12 -15.16
N PRO A 251 -8.00 0.94 -15.58
CA PRO A 251 -7.59 2.30 -15.27
C PRO A 251 -7.45 2.56 -13.75
N VAL A 252 -8.27 1.93 -12.91
CA VAL A 252 -8.26 2.09 -11.44
C VAL A 252 -7.35 1.07 -10.73
N GLY A 253 -6.42 0.46 -11.46
CA GLY A 253 -5.55 -0.59 -10.94
C GLY A 253 -6.05 -1.99 -11.28
N ARG A 254 -5.66 -3.01 -10.50
CA ARG A 254 -6.15 -4.38 -10.72
C ARG A 254 -7.55 -4.60 -10.15
N GLY A 255 -8.43 -5.20 -10.94
CA GLY A 255 -9.80 -5.53 -10.51
C GLY A 255 -10.55 -6.45 -11.47
N LEU A 256 -11.79 -6.78 -11.14
CA LEU A 256 -12.74 -7.51 -12.00
C LEU A 256 -13.61 -6.50 -12.77
N LEU A 257 -13.73 -6.70 -14.07
CA LEU A 257 -14.39 -5.76 -14.97
C LEU A 257 -15.78 -6.27 -15.34
N LEU A 258 -16.81 -5.45 -15.06
CA LEU A 258 -18.20 -5.78 -15.35
C LEU A 258 -18.88 -4.69 -16.18
N GLU A 259 -19.63 -5.08 -17.20
CA GLU A 259 -20.41 -4.16 -18.04
C GLU A 259 -21.90 -4.25 -17.73
N GLN A 260 -22.54 -3.09 -17.54
CA GLN A 260 -23.96 -3.03 -17.30
C GLN A 260 -24.73 -3.32 -18.58
N LEU A 261 -25.72 -4.20 -18.48
CA LEU A 261 -26.62 -4.47 -19.60
C LEU A 261 -27.49 -3.24 -19.89
N ALA A 262 -27.47 -2.79 -21.15
CA ALA A 262 -28.29 -1.68 -21.63
C ALA A 262 -29.71 -2.14 -22.06
N LEU A 263 -29.87 -3.43 -22.38
CA LEU A 263 -31.12 -4.05 -22.83
C LEU A 263 -31.61 -5.05 -21.78
N SER A 264 -32.91 -5.33 -21.77
CA SER A 264 -33.46 -6.36 -20.88
C SER A 264 -32.86 -7.73 -21.20
N VAL A 265 -32.69 -8.56 -20.16
CA VAL A 265 -32.15 -9.92 -20.26
C VAL A 265 -32.93 -10.77 -21.27
N GLN A 266 -34.23 -10.52 -21.42
CA GLN A 266 -35.10 -11.19 -22.38
C GLN A 266 -34.67 -10.91 -23.83
N VAL A 267 -34.38 -9.65 -24.17
CA VAL A 267 -33.92 -9.27 -25.53
C VAL A 267 -32.57 -9.89 -25.85
N LEU A 268 -31.66 -9.98 -24.88
CA LEU A 268 -30.35 -10.63 -25.04
C LEU A 268 -30.48 -12.15 -25.23
N ARG A 269 -31.40 -12.81 -24.51
CA ARG A 269 -31.71 -14.23 -24.72
C ARG A 269 -32.31 -14.49 -26.10
N PHE A 270 -33.18 -13.62 -26.61
CA PHE A 270 -33.73 -13.73 -27.97
C PHE A 270 -32.67 -13.50 -29.07
N ALA A 271 -31.65 -12.69 -28.79
CA ALA A 271 -30.53 -12.46 -29.70
C ALA A 271 -29.43 -13.55 -29.64
N GLY A 272 -29.67 -14.68 -28.95
CA GLY A 272 -28.77 -15.83 -28.91
C GLY A 272 -27.67 -15.77 -27.84
N PHE A 273 -27.68 -14.79 -26.93
CA PHE A 273 -26.72 -14.68 -25.81
C PHE A 273 -27.13 -15.54 -24.60
N SER A 274 -27.51 -16.80 -24.85
CA SER A 274 -28.10 -17.72 -23.87
C SER A 274 -27.14 -18.23 -22.78
N SER A 275 -25.84 -17.95 -22.88
CA SER A 275 -24.79 -18.47 -21.98
C SER A 275 -24.26 -17.47 -20.94
N ASN A 276 -24.78 -16.24 -20.89
CA ASN A 276 -24.15 -15.21 -20.07
C ASN A 276 -24.70 -15.23 -18.64
N GLN A 277 -23.90 -15.78 -17.73
CA GLN A 277 -24.07 -15.65 -16.28
C GLN A 277 -24.21 -14.17 -15.92
N LEU A 278 -25.28 -13.81 -15.21
CA LEU A 278 -25.51 -12.45 -14.75
C LEU A 278 -24.92 -12.26 -13.35
N TYR A 279 -24.47 -11.04 -13.09
CA TYR A 279 -23.85 -10.68 -11.84
C TYR A 279 -24.50 -9.43 -11.24
N ARG A 280 -24.52 -9.39 -9.90
CA ARG A 280 -24.76 -8.19 -9.10
C ARG A 280 -23.47 -7.85 -8.37
N VAL A 281 -23.31 -6.57 -8.02
CA VAL A 281 -22.19 -6.08 -7.23
C VAL A 281 -22.70 -5.42 -5.96
N LEU A 282 -21.93 -5.52 -4.89
CA LEU A 282 -22.12 -4.76 -3.66
C LEU A 282 -20.89 -3.90 -3.44
N ILE A 283 -21.07 -2.59 -3.64
CA ILE A 283 -20.03 -1.56 -3.55
C ILE A 283 -20.61 -0.41 -2.71
N HIS A 284 -20.02 -0.12 -1.55
CA HIS A 284 -20.56 0.86 -0.59
C HIS A 284 -20.03 2.27 -0.83
N ASN A 285 -18.80 2.39 -1.31
CA ASN A 285 -18.15 3.65 -1.60
C ASN A 285 -17.49 3.62 -3.00
N PRO A 286 -18.28 3.72 -4.08
CA PRO A 286 -17.75 3.72 -5.43
C PRO A 286 -17.16 5.07 -5.80
N LEU A 287 -16.01 5.06 -6.48
CA LEU A 287 -15.60 6.20 -7.28
C LEU A 287 -16.48 6.28 -8.54
N VAL A 288 -17.24 7.36 -8.72
CA VAL A 288 -18.06 7.58 -9.93
C VAL A 288 -17.32 8.49 -10.90
N VAL A 289 -17.12 8.04 -12.14
CA VAL A 289 -16.34 8.73 -13.17
C VAL A 289 -17.22 9.02 -14.39
N ALA A 290 -17.44 10.30 -14.70
CA ALA A 290 -18.13 10.69 -15.92
C ALA A 290 -17.17 10.80 -17.13
N ILE A 291 -17.75 10.87 -18.33
CA ILE A 291 -17.01 11.03 -19.59
C ILE A 291 -16.03 12.21 -19.48
N GLY A 292 -14.80 11.99 -19.93
CA GLY A 292 -13.76 13.03 -19.96
C GLY A 292 -13.15 13.41 -18.61
N GLN A 293 -13.69 12.93 -17.48
CA GLN A 293 -13.17 13.26 -16.15
C GLN A 293 -11.94 12.45 -15.77
N TRP A 294 -11.82 11.22 -16.29
CA TRP A 294 -10.78 10.27 -15.87
C TRP A 294 -9.36 10.83 -15.99
N ALA A 295 -9.01 11.42 -17.14
CA ALA A 295 -7.67 11.97 -17.37
C ALA A 295 -7.34 13.15 -16.45
N ARG A 296 -8.34 13.94 -16.04
CA ARG A 296 -8.15 15.02 -15.05
C ARG A 296 -7.95 14.43 -13.66
N LEU A 297 -8.75 13.45 -13.29
CA LEU A 297 -8.68 12.79 -11.98
C LEU A 297 -7.32 12.10 -11.79
N GLN A 298 -6.85 11.36 -12.79
CA GLN A 298 -5.54 10.73 -12.80
C GLN A 298 -4.39 11.73 -12.59
N ARG A 299 -4.47 12.94 -13.19
CA ARG A 299 -3.49 14.00 -12.95
C ARG A 299 -3.55 14.52 -11.51
N SER A 300 -4.74 14.66 -10.93
CA SER A 300 -4.91 15.05 -9.51
C SER A 300 -4.30 14.01 -8.58
N MET A 301 -4.62 12.74 -8.77
CA MET A 301 -4.10 11.61 -7.98
C MET A 301 -2.56 11.61 -7.95
N ARG A 302 -1.93 11.78 -9.12
CA ARG A 302 -0.46 11.87 -9.24
C ARG A 302 0.10 13.11 -8.56
N ALA A 303 -0.55 14.26 -8.70
CA ALA A 303 -0.13 15.49 -8.04
C ALA A 303 -0.24 15.38 -6.51
N GLU A 304 -1.28 14.72 -6.00
CA GLU A 304 -1.46 14.47 -4.56
C GLU A 304 -0.41 13.52 -4.00
N ALA A 305 -0.09 12.43 -4.71
CA ALA A 305 1.01 11.55 -4.33
C ALA A 305 2.35 12.30 -4.32
N ALA A 306 2.62 13.11 -5.35
CA ALA A 306 3.85 13.90 -5.44
C ALA A 306 3.99 14.92 -4.29
N LYS A 307 2.89 15.52 -3.81
CA LYS A 307 2.88 16.40 -2.63
C LYS A 307 3.31 15.71 -1.33
N LEU A 308 3.33 14.38 -1.30
CA LEU A 308 3.79 13.60 -0.15
C LEU A 308 5.17 12.97 -0.37
N GLY A 309 5.86 13.36 -1.46
CA GLY A 309 7.15 12.78 -1.83
C GLY A 309 7.05 11.34 -2.31
N LEU A 310 5.84 10.88 -2.66
CA LEU A 310 5.60 9.55 -3.17
C LEU A 310 5.89 9.52 -4.68
N ASP A 311 7.03 8.94 -5.05
CA ASP A 311 7.39 8.70 -6.44
C ASP A 311 6.77 7.39 -6.93
N LEU A 312 5.45 7.41 -7.07
CA LEU A 312 4.66 6.28 -7.53
C LEU A 312 4.47 6.35 -9.04
N GLY A 313 4.67 5.22 -9.71
CA GLY A 313 4.17 5.03 -11.06
C GLY A 313 2.66 5.27 -11.10
N THR A 314 2.13 5.67 -12.26
CA THR A 314 0.73 6.07 -12.46
C THR A 314 -0.27 5.11 -11.80
N ASP A 315 -0.19 3.81 -12.08
CA ASP A 315 -1.10 2.80 -11.52
C ASP A 315 -1.04 2.76 -9.99
N ALA A 316 0.16 2.81 -9.42
CA ALA A 316 0.35 2.76 -7.97
C ALA A 316 -0.16 4.04 -7.29
N ALA A 317 -0.01 5.21 -7.93
CA ALA A 317 -0.56 6.47 -7.44
C ALA A 317 -2.10 6.46 -7.42
N ILE A 318 -2.72 5.93 -8.49
CA ILE A 318 -4.18 5.77 -8.55
C ILE A 318 -4.66 4.81 -7.47
N GLU A 319 -4.04 3.63 -7.39
CA GLU A 319 -4.37 2.62 -6.39
C GLU A 319 -4.25 3.19 -4.97
N TRP A 320 -3.16 3.90 -4.67
CA TRP A 320 -2.93 4.53 -3.36
C TRP A 320 -4.00 5.59 -3.05
N TRP A 321 -4.30 6.46 -4.01
CA TRP A 321 -5.30 7.50 -3.82
C TRP A 321 -6.68 6.91 -3.53
N LEU A 322 -7.07 5.86 -4.27
CA LEU A 322 -8.32 5.15 -4.05
C LEU A 322 -8.41 4.58 -2.62
N ASP A 323 -7.30 4.06 -2.10
CA ASP A 323 -7.22 3.50 -0.74
C ASP A 323 -7.40 4.59 0.32
N GLN A 324 -6.69 5.73 0.16
CA GLN A 324 -6.77 6.86 1.09
C GLN A 324 -8.17 7.47 1.15
N GLN A 325 -8.88 7.51 0.03
CA GLN A 325 -10.26 7.99 -0.04
C GLN A 325 -11.29 6.93 0.39
N GLY A 326 -10.84 5.71 0.70
CA GLY A 326 -11.69 4.60 1.13
C GLY A 326 -12.63 4.09 0.03
N TYR A 327 -12.28 4.25 -1.25
CA TYR A 327 -13.08 3.70 -2.34
C TYR A 327 -12.93 2.18 -2.39
N ASP A 328 -14.05 1.48 -2.50
CA ASP A 328 -14.15 0.02 -2.52
C ASP A 328 -14.62 -0.49 -3.89
N GLY A 329 -14.50 0.33 -4.93
CA GLY A 329 -14.88 0.02 -6.31
C GLY A 329 -14.92 1.29 -7.16
N ALA A 330 -15.09 1.13 -8.48
CA ALA A 330 -15.29 2.25 -9.40
C ALA A 330 -16.43 1.99 -10.37
N LEU A 331 -17.14 3.05 -10.72
CA LEU A 331 -18.20 3.09 -11.71
C LEU A 331 -17.86 4.15 -12.76
N PHE A 332 -17.66 3.69 -13.98
CA PHE A 332 -17.51 4.53 -15.16
C PHE A 332 -18.88 4.64 -15.83
N GLU A 333 -19.38 5.87 -15.95
CA GLU A 333 -20.58 6.13 -16.74
C GLU A 333 -20.35 5.78 -18.20
N ARG A 334 -21.43 5.66 -18.99
CA ARG A 334 -21.34 5.22 -20.40
C ARG A 334 -20.31 6.02 -21.18
N GLY A 335 -19.38 5.35 -21.86
CA GLY A 335 -18.31 5.99 -22.64
C GLY A 335 -17.20 6.66 -21.81
N ALA A 336 -17.24 6.56 -20.48
CA ALA A 336 -16.16 7.06 -19.62
C ALA A 336 -15.02 6.05 -19.43
N TYR A 337 -15.31 4.75 -19.58
CA TYR A 337 -14.30 3.70 -19.53
C TYR A 337 -13.56 3.62 -20.88
N PRO A 338 -12.21 3.56 -20.92
CA PRO A 338 -11.47 3.41 -22.16
C PRO A 338 -11.94 2.17 -22.94
N ASP A 339 -12.25 2.35 -24.21
CA ASP A 339 -12.63 1.27 -25.13
C ASP A 339 -13.96 0.55 -24.81
N SER A 340 -14.80 1.11 -23.92
CA SER A 340 -16.18 0.61 -23.69
C SER A 340 -17.23 1.72 -23.80
N ALA A 341 -18.29 1.44 -24.56
CA ALA A 341 -19.46 2.31 -24.67
C ALA A 341 -20.51 2.03 -23.57
N ALA A 342 -20.34 0.94 -22.81
CA ALA A 342 -21.24 0.57 -21.73
C ALA A 342 -20.95 1.37 -20.46
N ARG A 343 -21.87 1.30 -19.50
CA ARG A 343 -21.61 1.72 -18.12
C ARG A 343 -20.86 0.58 -17.45
N THR A 344 -19.70 0.87 -16.90
CA THR A 344 -18.71 -0.16 -16.55
C THR A 344 -18.35 -0.06 -15.08
N VAL A 345 -18.40 -1.18 -14.37
CA VAL A 345 -17.98 -1.31 -12.99
C VAL A 345 -16.63 -2.01 -12.95
N VAL A 346 -15.71 -1.47 -12.17
CA VAL A 346 -14.51 -2.19 -11.74
C VAL A 346 -14.67 -2.52 -10.27
N ALA A 347 -14.83 -3.80 -9.97
CA ALA A 347 -14.88 -4.31 -8.61
C ALA A 347 -13.45 -4.58 -8.12
N PHE A 348 -13.10 -3.96 -7.00
CA PHE A 348 -11.82 -4.13 -6.31
C PHE A 348 -11.98 -3.84 -4.81
N ARG A 349 -11.12 -4.40 -3.96
CA ARG A 349 -10.98 -4.11 -2.53
C ARG A 349 -12.31 -3.98 -1.77
N ARG A 350 -12.76 -5.04 -1.11
CA ARG A 350 -13.97 -5.09 -0.29
C ARG A 350 -15.28 -4.96 -1.09
N SER A 351 -15.21 -4.70 -2.40
CA SER A 351 -16.26 -5.03 -3.36
C SER A 351 -16.67 -6.50 -3.20
N GLN A 352 -17.95 -6.79 -3.29
CA GLN A 352 -18.42 -8.17 -3.42
C GLN A 352 -19.18 -8.35 -4.74
N ILE A 353 -19.09 -9.56 -5.31
CA ILE A 353 -19.76 -9.92 -6.55
C ILE A 353 -20.59 -11.18 -6.29
N ALA A 354 -21.84 -11.16 -6.73
CA ALA A 354 -22.72 -12.32 -6.70
C ALA A 354 -23.15 -12.71 -8.11
N ALA A 355 -22.88 -13.96 -8.48
CA ALA A 355 -23.49 -14.60 -9.63
C ALA A 355 -24.97 -14.91 -9.32
N ILE A 356 -25.87 -14.51 -10.20
CA ILE A 356 -27.30 -14.80 -10.09
C ILE A 356 -27.55 -16.24 -10.52
N GLN A 357 -27.94 -17.12 -9.59
CA GLN A 357 -28.34 -18.49 -9.92
C GLN A 357 -29.56 -18.46 -10.85
N ALA A 358 -29.47 -19.22 -11.95
CA ALA A 358 -30.48 -19.27 -13.00
C ALA A 358 -31.81 -19.89 -12.53
#